data_AF-J2EMF1-F1
#
_entry.id   AF-J2EMF1-F1
#
_cell.length_a   1.000
_cell.length_b   1.000
_cell.length_c   1.000
_cell.angle_alpha   90.00
_cell.angle_beta   90.00
_cell.angle_gamma   90.00
#
_symmetry.space_group_name_H-M   'P 1'
#
loop_
_entity.id
_entity.type
_entity.pdbx_description
1 polymer ?
#
loop_
_entity_poly.entity_id
_entity_poly.type
_entity_poly.pdbx_seq_one_letter_code
_entity_poly.pdbx_strand_id
1 'polypeptide(L)'
;MSADCLFRPLASNPHTVQIEFEGTSLSVPGDVSLAAALLASGIRHTRESAVNGRPGAPYCMMGVCFECLVEVDGHANVQACLVPVRPGLRVRRQRGAADLVLREACADE
;
A
#
# COMPACT_ATOMS: atom_id res chain seq x y z
N MET A 1 25.66 -21.79 10.81
CA MET A 1 24.48 -22.68 10.90
C MET A 1 23.42 -22.07 10.01
N SER A 2 23.21 -22.66 8.83
CA SER A 2 22.26 -22.13 7.85
C SER A 2 20.84 -22.34 8.35
N ALA A 3 20.04 -21.28 8.36
CA ALA A 3 18.62 -21.36 8.70
C ALA A 3 17.78 -22.13 7.65
N ASP A 4 18.43 -22.62 6.59
CA ASP A 4 17.83 -23.20 5.39
C ASP A 4 17.07 -24.52 5.62
N CYS A 5 17.27 -25.23 6.74
CA CYS A 5 16.63 -26.54 6.97
C CYS A 5 15.34 -26.51 7.80
N LEU A 6 15.01 -25.41 8.50
CA LEU A 6 13.82 -25.35 9.35
C LEU A 6 12.60 -24.75 8.66
N PHE A 7 12.82 -23.86 7.68
CA PHE A 7 11.75 -23.14 7.02
C PHE A 7 11.77 -23.45 5.52
N ARG A 8 10.82 -24.29 5.09
CA ARG A 8 10.54 -24.50 3.68
C ARG A 8 9.63 -23.36 3.20
N PRO A 9 10.00 -22.61 2.14
CA PRO A 9 9.06 -21.71 1.49
C PRO A 9 7.84 -22.52 1.05
N LEU A 10 6.64 -22.07 1.45
CA LEU A 10 5.42 -22.58 0.83
C LEU A 10 5.51 -22.26 -0.66
N ALA A 11 5.26 -23.26 -1.51
CA ALA A 11 5.26 -23.06 -2.95
C ALA A 11 4.26 -21.94 -3.27
N SER A 12 4.76 -20.75 -3.63
CA SER A 12 3.93 -19.69 -4.17
C SER A 12 3.82 -19.92 -5.66
N ASN A 13 2.60 -19.87 -6.19
CA ASN A 13 2.42 -19.73 -7.62
C ASN A 13 2.67 -18.26 -7.93
N PRO A 14 3.72 -17.88 -8.68
CA PRO A 14 3.99 -16.47 -8.97
C PRO A 14 2.95 -15.96 -9.96
N HIS A 15 1.79 -15.57 -9.43
CA HIS A 15 0.80 -14.80 -10.16
C HIS A 15 1.08 -13.31 -9.93
N THR A 16 1.21 -12.57 -11.01
CA THR A 16 1.38 -11.11 -10.96
C THR A 16 0.15 -10.41 -11.53
N VAL A 17 -0.22 -9.29 -10.94
CA VAL A 17 -1.30 -8.42 -11.42
C VAL A 17 -0.74 -7.06 -11.84
N GLN A 18 -1.39 -6.40 -12.79
CA GLN A 18 -1.04 -5.05 -13.20
C GLN A 18 -1.81 -4.04 -12.35
N ILE A 19 -1.08 -3.10 -11.73
CA ILE A 19 -1.62 -1.92 -11.07
C ILE A 19 -1.01 -0.67 -11.70
N GLU A 20 -1.54 0.50 -11.37
CA GLU A 20 -0.92 1.79 -11.68
C GLU A 20 -0.32 2.36 -10.39
N PHE A 21 0.95 2.74 -10.41
CA PHE A 21 1.62 3.43 -9.30
C PHE A 21 2.20 4.75 -9.80
N GLU A 22 1.76 5.87 -9.23
CA GLU A 22 2.15 7.23 -9.63
C GLU A 22 1.99 7.47 -11.16
N GLY A 23 0.89 6.97 -11.73
CA GLY A 23 0.59 7.09 -13.16
C GLY A 23 1.38 6.12 -14.07
N THR A 24 2.20 5.22 -13.51
CA THR A 24 2.97 4.24 -14.28
C THR A 24 2.45 2.82 -14.06
N SER A 25 2.30 2.03 -15.12
CA SER A 25 1.93 0.61 -15.01
C SER A 25 3.02 -0.16 -14.26
N LEU A 26 2.62 -0.95 -13.26
CA LEU A 26 3.51 -1.72 -12.41
C LEU A 26 2.98 -3.16 -12.26
N SER A 27 3.80 -4.13 -12.65
CA SER A 27 3.54 -5.54 -12.38
C SER A 27 3.96 -5.86 -10.94
N VAL A 28 3.04 -6.42 -10.16
CA VAL A 28 3.26 -6.73 -8.73
C VAL A 28 2.76 -8.13 -8.39
N PRO A 29 3.27 -8.79 -7.34
CA PRO A 29 2.70 -10.05 -6.86
C PRO A 29 1.21 -9.89 -6.54
N GLY A 30 0.40 -10.85 -7.00
CA GLY A 30 -1.01 -11.00 -6.64
C GLY A 30 -1.20 -11.64 -5.27
N ASP A 31 -2.44 -11.71 -4.80
CA ASP A 31 -2.86 -12.47 -3.60
C ASP A 31 -2.13 -12.09 -2.30
N VAL A 32 -1.55 -10.89 -2.26
CA VAL A 32 -0.89 -10.30 -1.09
C VAL A 32 -1.48 -8.92 -0.80
N SER A 33 -1.11 -8.31 0.32
CA SER A 33 -1.48 -6.91 0.59
C SER A 33 -0.76 -5.97 -0.38
N LEU A 34 -1.38 -4.81 -0.65
CA LEU A 34 -0.78 -3.77 -1.47
C LEU A 34 0.57 -3.31 -0.91
N ALA A 35 0.71 -3.24 0.42
CA ALA A 35 1.99 -2.94 1.06
C ALA A 35 3.08 -3.97 0.71
N ALA A 36 2.76 -5.27 0.79
CA ALA A 36 3.70 -6.33 0.44
C ALA A 36 4.04 -6.32 -1.05
N ALA A 37 3.04 -6.12 -1.91
CA ALA A 37 3.20 -5.99 -3.35
C ALA A 37 4.16 -4.84 -3.73
N LEU A 38 3.94 -3.65 -3.16
CA LEU A 38 4.80 -2.47 -3.40
C LEU A 38 6.24 -2.70 -2.92
N LEU A 39 6.43 -3.30 -1.73
CA LEU A 39 7.76 -3.65 -1.23
C LEU A 39 8.47 -4.67 -2.14
N ALA A 40 7.76 -5.71 -2.58
CA ALA A 40 8.32 -6.72 -3.49
C ALA A 40 8.76 -6.09 -4.82
N SER A 41 8.04 -5.08 -5.30
CA SER A 41 8.36 -4.34 -6.53
C SER A 41 9.34 -3.18 -6.32
N GLY A 42 10.07 -3.14 -5.20
CA GLY A 42 11.16 -2.17 -4.99
C GLY A 42 10.73 -0.80 -4.46
N ILE A 43 9.43 -0.56 -4.23
CA ILE A 43 8.96 0.70 -3.64
C ILE A 43 9.28 0.70 -2.14
N ARG A 44 9.98 1.74 -1.69
CA ARG A 44 10.43 1.89 -0.28
C ARG A 44 9.86 3.13 0.41
N HIS A 45 8.93 3.81 -0.25
CA HIS A 45 8.35 5.05 0.23
C HIS A 45 6.92 5.15 -0.31
N THR A 46 5.94 5.15 0.59
CA THR A 46 4.51 5.18 0.26
C THR A 46 3.81 6.43 0.78
N ARG A 47 4.35 7.10 1.80
CA ARG A 47 3.82 8.36 2.31
C ARG A 47 4.87 9.34 2.79
N GLU A 48 4.49 10.61 2.85
CA GLU A 48 5.23 11.69 3.50
C GLU A 48 4.46 12.15 4.75
N SER A 49 5.17 12.32 5.87
CA SER A 49 4.60 12.85 7.11
C SER A 49 3.99 14.24 6.90
N ALA A 50 2.75 14.46 7.37
CA ALA A 50 2.10 15.75 7.29
C ALA A 50 2.81 16.87 8.08
N VAL A 51 3.61 16.51 9.08
CA VAL A 51 4.28 17.47 9.97
C VAL A 51 5.60 17.98 9.39
N ASN A 52 6.38 17.09 8.77
CA ASN A 52 7.77 17.38 8.39
C ASN A 52 8.21 16.77 7.06
N GLY A 53 7.29 16.19 6.29
CA GLY A 53 7.59 15.58 4.99
C GLY A 53 8.44 14.32 5.05
N ARG A 54 8.75 13.79 6.24
CA ARG A 54 9.60 12.59 6.37
C ARG A 54 8.96 11.42 5.61
N PRO A 55 9.71 10.75 4.72
CA PRO A 55 9.21 9.59 4.01
C PRO A 55 8.97 8.44 4.98
N GLY A 56 7.95 7.65 4.72
CA GLY A 56 7.75 6.39 5.41
C GLY A 56 7.18 5.29 4.52
N ALA A 57 7.25 4.09 5.08
CA ALA A 57 7.06 2.85 4.38
C ALA A 57 6.35 1.84 5.29
N PRO A 58 5.79 0.76 4.74
CA PRO A 58 5.20 -0.28 5.57
C PRO A 58 6.18 -0.83 6.61
N TYR A 59 5.75 -0.80 7.87
CA TYR A 59 6.53 -1.26 9.02
C TYR A 59 5.84 -2.42 9.74
N CYS A 60 4.68 -2.18 10.35
CA CYS A 60 4.00 -3.19 11.17
C CYS A 60 3.28 -4.29 10.38
N MET A 61 2.89 -4.04 9.13
CA MET A 61 2.03 -4.92 8.31
C MET A 61 0.68 -5.33 8.94
N MET A 62 0.21 -4.62 9.97
CA MET A 62 -0.98 -4.99 10.75
C MET A 62 -2.01 -3.84 10.87
N GLY A 63 -1.77 -2.70 10.23
CA GLY A 63 -2.67 -1.55 10.30
C GLY A 63 -2.56 -0.69 11.57
N VAL A 64 -1.49 -0.85 12.36
CA VAL A 64 -1.36 -0.10 13.64
C VAL A 64 -0.39 1.09 13.57
N CYS A 65 0.62 1.05 12.69
CA CYS A 65 1.67 2.07 12.66
C CYS A 65 1.35 3.28 11.76
N PHE A 66 0.36 3.17 10.87
CA PHE A 66 0.04 4.17 9.84
C PHE A 66 1.22 4.58 8.94
N GLU A 67 2.32 3.81 8.92
CA GLU A 67 3.47 4.17 8.09
C GLU A 67 3.28 3.81 6.60
N CYS A 68 2.32 2.92 6.29
CA CYS A 68 2.02 2.39 4.95
C CYS A 68 0.91 3.15 4.21
N LEU A 69 0.60 4.38 4.59
CA LEU A 69 -0.48 5.12 3.93
C LEU A 69 -0.17 5.33 2.45
N VAL A 70 -1.23 5.32 1.65
CA VAL A 70 -1.27 5.58 0.21
C VAL A 70 -2.61 6.23 -0.14
N GLU A 71 -2.71 6.75 -1.34
CA GLU A 71 -3.98 7.04 -1.99
C GLU A 71 -4.34 5.87 -2.91
N VAL A 72 -5.58 5.37 -2.86
CA VAL A 72 -6.08 4.32 -3.75
C VAL A 72 -7.35 4.79 -4.43
N ASP A 73 -7.34 4.84 -5.76
CA ASP A 73 -8.48 5.26 -6.58
C ASP A 73 -9.07 6.61 -6.11
N GLY A 74 -8.19 7.55 -5.75
CA GLY A 74 -8.55 8.88 -5.23
C GLY A 74 -8.89 8.95 -3.74
N HIS A 75 -8.94 7.82 -3.03
CA HIS A 75 -9.20 7.78 -1.59
C HIS A 75 -7.88 7.90 -0.82
N ALA A 76 -7.72 9.00 -0.09
CA ALA A 76 -6.56 9.26 0.76
C ALA A 76 -6.59 8.45 2.08
N ASN A 77 -5.45 8.43 2.77
CA ASN A 77 -5.26 7.76 4.07
C ASN A 77 -5.60 6.26 4.07
N VAL A 78 -5.41 5.57 2.95
CA VAL A 78 -5.65 4.13 2.85
C VAL A 78 -4.44 3.36 3.40
N GLN A 79 -4.69 2.43 4.30
CA GLN A 79 -3.64 1.59 4.88
C GLN A 79 -3.31 0.44 3.91
N ALA A 80 -2.25 0.60 3.11
CA ALA A 80 -1.87 -0.38 2.09
C ALA A 80 -1.69 -1.82 2.62
N CYS A 81 -1.33 -1.99 3.90
CA CYS A 81 -1.19 -3.33 4.50
C CYS A 81 -2.52 -4.06 4.73
N LEU A 82 -3.65 -3.37 4.71
CA LEU A 82 -5.00 -3.94 4.86
C LEU A 82 -5.74 -4.06 3.52
N VAL A 83 -5.16 -3.56 2.43
CA VAL A 83 -5.77 -3.62 1.09
C VAL A 83 -5.23 -4.83 0.35
N PRO A 84 -6.07 -5.79 -0.08
CA PRO A 84 -5.64 -6.85 -0.98
C PRO A 84 -5.38 -6.26 -2.37
N VAL A 85 -4.27 -6.67 -2.98
CA VAL A 85 -3.92 -6.22 -4.33
C VAL A 85 -4.87 -6.84 -5.37
N ARG A 86 -5.30 -6.05 -6.35
CA ARG A 86 -6.18 -6.48 -7.44
C ARG A 86 -5.76 -5.79 -8.75
N PRO A 87 -6.02 -6.39 -9.92
CA PRO A 87 -5.76 -5.73 -11.20
C PRO A 87 -6.48 -4.38 -11.30
N GLY A 88 -5.79 -3.38 -11.86
CA GLY A 88 -6.36 -2.07 -12.16
C GLY A 88 -6.40 -1.06 -11.00
N LEU A 89 -5.90 -1.40 -9.81
CA LEU A 89 -5.75 -0.44 -8.71
C LEU A 89 -4.91 0.76 -9.17
N ARG A 90 -5.37 1.98 -8.88
CA ARG A 90 -4.60 3.21 -9.09
C ARG A 90 -4.08 3.71 -7.76
N VAL A 91 -2.77 3.66 -7.58
CA VAL A 91 -2.11 3.93 -6.31
C VAL A 91 -1.19 5.13 -6.44
N ARG A 92 -1.29 6.06 -5.50
CA ARG A 92 -0.35 7.17 -5.36
C ARG A 92 0.20 7.22 -3.95
N ARG A 93 1.34 7.89 -3.79
CA ARG A 93 1.88 8.16 -2.46
C ARG A 93 0.97 9.13 -1.72
N GLN A 94 0.72 8.85 -0.44
CA GLN A 94 0.06 9.82 0.42
C GLN A 94 1.03 10.98 0.70
N ARG A 95 0.67 12.19 0.29
CA ARG A 95 1.49 13.39 0.53
C ARG A 95 0.77 14.30 1.50
N GLY A 96 1.42 14.65 2.60
CA GLY A 96 0.84 15.55 3.58
C GLY A 96 -0.42 14.99 4.27
N ALA A 97 -1.22 15.90 4.85
CA ALA A 97 -2.53 15.55 5.37
C ALA A 97 -3.52 15.31 4.23
N ALA A 98 -4.48 14.39 4.42
CA ALA A 98 -5.57 14.24 3.49
C ALA A 98 -6.43 15.51 3.45
N ASP A 99 -6.89 15.87 2.25
CA ASP A 99 -7.88 16.93 2.10
C ASP A 99 -9.20 16.48 2.71
N LEU A 100 -9.72 17.28 3.64
CA LEU A 100 -11.05 17.10 4.19
C LEU A 100 -12.03 17.76 3.25
N VAL A 101 -12.33 17.09 2.13
CA VAL A 101 -13.51 17.45 1.35
C VAL A 101 -14.69 17.17 2.27
N LEU A 102 -15.29 18.23 2.83
CA LEU A 102 -16.59 18.17 3.48
C LEU A 102 -17.58 17.66 2.42
N ARG A 103 -17.77 16.35 2.37
CA ARG A 103 -18.92 15.78 1.68
C ARG A 103 -20.13 16.28 2.44
N GLU A 104 -20.99 17.06 1.79
CA GLU A 104 -22.35 17.31 2.25
C GLU A 104 -23.02 15.94 2.42
N ALA A 105 -22.91 15.36 3.61
CA ALA A 105 -23.37 14.01 3.93
C ALA A 105 -24.13 13.98 5.26
N CYS A 106 -24.75 15.11 5.63
CA CYS A 106 -25.82 15.18 6.63
C CYS A 106 -26.91 16.15 6.14
N ALA A 107 -27.62 15.74 5.09
CA ALA A 107 -28.96 16.23 4.79
C ALA A 107 -29.83 15.01 4.50
N ASP A 108 -29.92 14.10 5.47
CA ASP A 108 -31.03 13.19 5.72
C ASP A 108 -30.82 12.54 7.10
N GLU A 109 -31.88 12.65 7.92
CA GLU A 109 -32.08 12.26 9.34
C GLU A 109 -31.69 13.27 10.43
#